data_AF-A0A7K8NA24-F1
#
_entry.id   AF-A0A7K8NA24-F1
#
_cell.length_a   1.000
_cell.length_b   1.000
_cell.length_c   1.000
_cell.angle_alpha   90.00
_cell.angle_beta   90.00
_cell.angle_gamma   90.00
#
_symmetry.space_group_name_H-M   'P 1'
#
loop_
_entity.id
_entity.type
_entity.pdbx_description
1 polymer ?
#
loop_
_entity_poly.entity_id
_entity_poly.type
_entity_poly.pdbx_seq_one_letter_code
_entity_poly.pdbx_strand_id
1 'polypeptide(L)'
;VDWIIADMLAIRQNALGHIRYVLKDGLKWLPLYGWYFSQHGGVYVKRSAKFNEKEMRDKLQAQVKAETPMYLVIFPEGTRYNPEIPKVIADSQSFAEKEGLAILKHVLTPRVKATHVAIDTMKDYLDAVYDVTVAYEGTVDHKGQRKLAPSMTEFLCKECPRVHIFIDRIELKDIPEEQMYMRRWLHERFEIKDKLLIEFYDAKDSKRRNKFPEKGVHSKLSLKKTLPSLLFLGGLTASMLLTESGRKLYVKTWIYGTLIGCLWVSIKP
;
A
#
# COMPACT_ATOMS: atom_id res chain seq x y z
N VAL A 1 -7.37 -1.98 -2.46
CA VAL A 1 -7.36 -0.87 -3.42
C VAL A 1 -6.08 -0.07 -3.28
N ASP A 2 -5.61 0.20 -2.06
CA ASP A 2 -4.42 1.03 -1.82
C ASP A 2 -3.15 0.57 -2.57
N TRP A 3 -2.92 -0.74 -2.71
CA TRP A 3 -1.81 -1.28 -3.52
C TRP A 3 -1.95 -0.97 -5.02
N ILE A 4 -3.17 -0.94 -5.57
CA ILE A 4 -3.41 -0.56 -6.96
C ILE A 4 -3.08 0.90 -7.19
N ILE A 5 -3.27 1.77 -6.19
CA ILE A 5 -2.87 3.17 -6.31
C ILE A 5 -1.35 3.28 -6.43
N ALA A 6 -0.60 2.51 -5.64
CA ALA A 6 0.86 2.45 -5.76
C ALA A 6 1.29 1.90 -7.13
N ASP A 7 0.65 0.84 -7.64
CA ASP A 7 0.91 0.31 -8.99
C ASP A 7 0.57 1.33 -10.09
N MET A 8 -0.52 2.10 -9.93
CA MET A 8 -0.90 3.17 -10.85
C MET A 8 0.17 4.27 -10.91
N LEU A 9 0.80 4.61 -9.78
CA LEU A 9 1.93 5.53 -9.74
C LEU A 9 3.18 4.91 -10.38
N ALA A 10 3.47 3.63 -10.08
CA ALA A 10 4.61 2.92 -10.64
C ALA A 10 4.54 2.78 -12.18
N ILE A 11 3.38 2.48 -12.75
CA ILE A 11 3.20 2.42 -14.22
C ILE A 11 3.49 3.78 -14.88
N ARG A 12 3.18 4.88 -14.20
CA ARG A 12 3.48 6.22 -14.73
C ARG A 12 4.98 6.46 -14.84
N GLN A 13 5.75 5.88 -13.93
CA GLN A 13 7.22 5.93 -13.91
C GLN A 13 7.89 4.73 -14.63
N ASN A 14 7.13 3.88 -15.32
CA ASN A 14 7.63 2.63 -15.92
C ASN A 14 8.35 1.71 -14.92
N ALA A 15 7.95 1.76 -13.64
CA ALA A 15 8.61 1.09 -12.52
C ALA A 15 7.79 -0.08 -11.94
N LEU A 16 6.83 -0.62 -12.69
CA LEU A 16 5.91 -1.64 -12.19
C LEU A 16 6.65 -2.92 -11.72
N GLY A 17 7.71 -3.35 -12.42
CA GLY A 17 8.55 -4.48 -12.00
C GLY A 17 9.47 -4.20 -10.81
N HIS A 18 9.60 -2.93 -10.41
CA HIS A 18 10.49 -2.46 -9.36
C HIS A 18 9.76 -2.23 -8.03
N ILE A 19 8.43 -2.36 -8.01
CA ILE A 19 7.68 -2.18 -6.77
C ILE A 19 7.85 -3.38 -5.83
N ARG A 20 8.07 -3.10 -4.56
CA ARG A 20 8.23 -4.05 -3.47
C ARG A 20 7.30 -3.64 -2.34
N TYR A 21 6.72 -4.60 -1.63
CA TYR A 21 5.73 -4.31 -0.59
C TYR A 21 6.12 -4.92 0.74
N VAL A 22 5.89 -4.16 1.82
CA VAL A 22 5.79 -4.73 3.16
C VAL A 22 4.35 -5.23 3.35
N LEU A 23 4.21 -6.55 3.42
CA LEU A 23 2.94 -7.27 3.35
C LEU A 23 2.56 -7.87 4.70
N LYS A 24 1.25 -8.03 4.93
CA LYS A 24 0.76 -8.82 6.07
C LYS A 24 1.18 -10.29 5.88
N ASP A 25 1.70 -10.91 6.94
CA ASP A 25 2.14 -12.32 6.93
C ASP A 25 1.07 -13.28 6.37
N GLY A 26 -0.21 -13.07 6.68
CA GLY A 26 -1.29 -13.90 6.14
C GLY A 26 -1.38 -13.94 4.60
N LEU A 27 -0.85 -12.94 3.89
CA LEU A 27 -0.86 -12.91 2.42
C LEU A 27 0.07 -13.94 1.77
N LYS A 28 1.00 -14.53 2.54
CA LYS A 28 1.86 -15.62 2.04
C LYS A 28 1.09 -16.90 1.71
N TRP A 29 -0.11 -17.06 2.28
CA TRP A 29 -0.96 -18.22 2.03
C TRP A 29 -1.91 -18.03 0.85
N LEU A 30 -1.86 -16.87 0.17
CA LEU A 30 -2.63 -16.70 -1.04
C LEU A 30 -2.10 -17.61 -2.16
N PRO A 31 -2.95 -18.44 -2.77
CA PRO A 31 -2.62 -19.27 -3.92
C PRO A 31 -1.79 -18.54 -4.96
N LEU A 32 -0.61 -19.07 -5.31
CA LEU A 32 0.37 -18.51 -6.27
C LEU A 32 0.99 -17.16 -5.86
N TYR A 33 0.19 -16.21 -5.40
CA TYR A 33 0.60 -14.85 -5.05
C TYR A 33 1.54 -14.81 -3.85
N GLY A 34 1.32 -15.64 -2.82
CA GLY A 34 2.20 -15.68 -1.66
C GLY A 34 3.63 -16.10 -2.03
N TRP A 35 3.77 -17.11 -2.87
CA TRP A 35 5.08 -17.50 -3.40
C TRP A 35 5.67 -16.41 -4.31
N TYR A 36 4.86 -15.85 -5.22
CA TYR A 36 5.28 -14.78 -6.14
C TYR A 36 5.81 -13.56 -5.39
N PHE A 37 5.07 -13.04 -4.41
CA PHE A 37 5.49 -11.85 -3.65
C PHE A 37 6.76 -12.12 -2.84
N SER A 38 6.96 -13.33 -2.32
CA SER A 38 8.21 -13.72 -1.65
C SER A 38 9.41 -13.64 -2.60
N GLN A 39 9.28 -14.17 -3.83
CA GLN A 39 10.33 -14.09 -4.84
C GLN A 39 10.56 -12.65 -5.33
N HIS A 40 9.48 -11.86 -5.41
CA HIS A 40 9.50 -10.47 -5.84
C HIS A 40 9.88 -9.51 -4.69
N GLY A 41 10.66 -9.96 -3.70
CA GLY A 41 11.22 -9.13 -2.62
C GLY A 41 10.21 -8.60 -1.61
N GLY A 42 9.03 -9.22 -1.48
CA GLY A 42 8.04 -8.87 -0.48
C GLY A 42 8.49 -9.22 0.94
N VAL A 43 8.30 -8.29 1.87
CA VAL A 43 8.64 -8.49 3.29
C VAL A 43 7.37 -8.77 4.08
N TYR A 44 7.25 -9.95 4.68
CA TYR A 44 6.07 -10.33 5.46
C TYR A 44 6.19 -9.90 6.92
N VAL A 45 5.13 -9.28 7.44
CA VAL A 45 5.08 -8.76 8.80
C VAL A 45 3.83 -9.26 9.52
N LYS A 46 4.03 -9.78 10.74
CA LYS A 46 2.96 -10.20 11.65
C LYS A 46 2.47 -9.02 12.49
N ARG A 47 1.16 -8.90 12.70
CA ARG A 47 0.54 -7.81 13.48
C ARG A 47 0.60 -8.05 14.99
N SER A 48 0.58 -9.32 15.42
CA SER A 48 0.50 -9.75 16.82
C SER A 48 1.81 -10.33 17.37
N ALA A 49 2.74 -10.72 16.50
CA ALA A 49 4.03 -11.29 16.91
C ALA A 49 5.11 -10.20 16.91
N LYS A 50 6.21 -10.46 17.63
CA LYS A 50 7.40 -9.60 17.62
C LYS A 50 7.84 -9.40 16.17
N PHE A 51 7.94 -8.13 15.76
CA PHE A 51 8.42 -7.75 14.44
C PHE A 51 9.83 -8.31 14.22
N ASN A 52 10.01 -9.09 13.15
CA ASN A 52 11.29 -9.73 12.84
C ASN A 52 12.18 -8.76 12.07
N GLU A 53 12.85 -7.87 12.81
CA GLU A 53 13.73 -6.85 12.24
C GLU A 53 14.86 -7.47 11.41
N LYS A 54 15.46 -8.56 11.90
CA LYS A 54 16.57 -9.23 11.24
C LYS A 54 16.19 -9.71 9.84
N GLU A 55 15.07 -10.42 9.71
CA GLU A 55 14.63 -10.95 8.42
C GLU A 55 14.34 -9.84 7.39
N MET A 56 13.71 -8.74 7.84
CA MET A 56 13.50 -7.58 6.98
C MET A 56 14.83 -6.96 6.55
N ARG A 57 15.79 -6.78 7.48
CA ARG A 57 17.12 -6.27 7.16
C ARG A 57 17.84 -7.14 6.15
N ASP A 58 17.88 -8.45 6.37
CA ASP A 58 18.55 -9.41 5.48
C ASP A 58 17.96 -9.35 4.06
N LYS A 59 16.63 -9.29 3.93
CA LYS A 59 15.94 -9.16 2.63
C LYS A 59 16.26 -7.84 1.94
N LEU A 60 16.21 -6.72 2.66
CA LEU A 60 16.50 -5.40 2.10
C LEU A 60 17.97 -5.27 1.70
N GLN A 61 18.90 -5.74 2.54
CA GLN A 61 20.33 -5.77 2.21
C GLN A 61 20.62 -6.63 0.98
N ALA A 62 19.92 -7.75 0.79
CA ALA A 62 20.06 -8.55 -0.42
C ALA A 62 19.63 -7.79 -1.68
N GLN A 63 18.57 -6.97 -1.61
CA GLN A 63 18.16 -6.12 -2.73
C GLN A 63 19.17 -4.99 -3.00
N VAL A 64 19.68 -4.35 -1.95
CA VAL A 64 20.71 -3.31 -2.05
C VAL A 64 21.99 -3.87 -2.68
N LYS A 65 22.45 -5.05 -2.23
CA LYS A 65 23.63 -5.74 -2.79
C LYS A 65 23.45 -6.16 -4.25
N ALA A 66 22.20 -6.45 -4.66
CA ALA A 66 21.87 -6.77 -6.04
C ALA A 66 21.68 -5.51 -6.91
N GLU A 67 21.88 -4.31 -6.35
CA GLU A 67 21.71 -3.00 -6.98
C GLU A 67 20.39 -2.86 -7.75
N THR A 68 19.35 -3.58 -7.30
CA THR A 68 18.10 -3.70 -8.05
C THR A 68 17.24 -2.47 -7.83
N PRO A 69 16.94 -1.66 -8.87
CA PRO A 69 16.11 -0.47 -8.71
C PRO A 69 14.77 -0.87 -8.08
N MET A 70 14.36 -0.19 -7.00
CA MET A 70 13.14 -0.56 -6.29
C MET A 70 12.41 0.60 -5.63
N TYR A 71 11.09 0.49 -5.60
CA TYR A 71 10.20 1.28 -4.76
C TYR A 71 9.68 0.40 -3.64
N LEU A 72 10.08 0.65 -2.40
CA LEU A 72 9.52 -0.05 -1.23
C LEU A 72 8.27 0.68 -0.72
N VAL A 73 7.13 0.01 -0.76
CA VAL A 73 5.86 0.53 -0.25
C VAL A 73 5.59 -0.01 1.15
N ILE A 74 5.40 0.91 2.09
CA ILE A 74 5.06 0.64 3.48
C ILE A 74 3.74 1.35 3.81
N PHE A 75 2.85 0.65 4.51
CA PHE A 75 1.63 1.23 5.08
C PHE A 75 1.76 1.28 6.61
N PRO A 76 2.26 2.39 7.20
CA PRO A 76 2.60 2.45 8.62
C PRO A 76 1.44 2.22 9.58
N GLU A 77 0.19 2.50 9.17
CA GLU A 77 -1.03 2.23 9.95
C GLU A 77 -1.18 0.73 10.29
N GLY A 78 -0.64 -0.16 9.45
CA GLY A 78 -0.70 -1.61 9.61
C GLY A 78 -2.10 -2.23 9.39
N THR A 79 -3.12 -1.41 9.15
CA THR A 79 -4.46 -1.82 8.72
C THR A 79 -5.12 -0.66 7.98
N ARG A 80 -6.11 -0.96 7.14
CA ARG A 80 -6.91 0.09 6.51
C ARG A 80 -7.78 0.78 7.56
N TYR A 81 -7.84 2.11 7.51
CA TYR A 81 -8.83 2.91 8.23
C TYR A 81 -10.25 2.54 7.78
N ASN A 82 -11.11 2.14 8.73
CA ASN A 82 -12.49 1.76 8.46
C ASN A 82 -13.45 2.50 9.43
N PRO A 83 -14.25 3.47 8.94
CA PRO A 83 -15.29 4.15 9.73
C PRO A 83 -16.32 3.20 10.35
N GLU A 84 -16.58 2.06 9.71
CA GLU A 84 -17.57 1.06 10.14
C GLU A 84 -17.06 0.18 11.29
N ILE A 85 -15.80 0.31 11.69
CA ILE A 85 -15.20 -0.39 12.83
C ILE A 85 -14.70 0.64 13.85
N PRO A 86 -15.60 1.29 14.62
CA PRO A 86 -15.23 2.36 15.56
C PRO A 86 -14.19 1.92 16.60
N LYS A 87 -14.20 0.64 16.97
CA LYS A 87 -13.25 0.07 17.93
C LYS A 87 -11.79 0.26 17.50
N VAL A 88 -11.46 0.02 16.23
CA VAL A 88 -10.07 0.16 15.73
C VAL A 88 -9.61 1.61 15.77
N ILE A 89 -10.54 2.55 15.48
CA ILE A 89 -10.28 3.99 15.54
C ILE A 89 -10.08 4.40 17.00
N ALA A 90 -10.99 4.00 17.91
CA ALA A 90 -10.90 4.30 19.33
C ALA A 90 -9.63 3.74 19.98
N ASP A 91 -9.21 2.53 19.63
CA ASP A 91 -7.95 1.93 20.10
C ASP A 91 -6.74 2.74 19.63
N SER A 92 -6.78 3.22 18.38
CA SER A 92 -5.72 4.08 17.82
C SER A 92 -5.65 5.44 18.51
N GLN A 93 -6.80 6.06 18.78
CA GLN A 93 -6.90 7.35 19.46
C GLN A 93 -6.46 7.24 20.91
N SER A 94 -6.91 6.20 21.62
CA SER A 94 -6.45 5.89 22.99
C SER A 94 -4.95 5.68 23.06
N PHE A 95 -4.35 5.04 22.05
CA PHE A 95 -2.90 4.88 21.97
C PHE A 95 -2.19 6.22 21.75
N ALA A 96 -2.70 7.08 20.86
CA ALA A 96 -2.13 8.41 20.65
C ALA A 96 -2.17 9.24 21.94
N GLU A 97 -3.31 9.25 22.64
CA GLU A 97 -3.49 9.97 23.91
C GLU A 97 -2.51 9.48 24.99
N LYS A 98 -2.39 8.16 25.18
CA LYS A 98 -1.45 7.56 26.16
C LYS A 98 0.00 7.93 25.90
N GLU A 99 0.37 8.09 24.64
CA GLU A 99 1.74 8.39 24.21
C GLU A 99 1.98 9.90 24.05
N GLY A 100 1.00 10.74 24.40
CA GLY A 100 1.10 12.21 24.28
C GLY A 100 1.15 12.71 22.84
N LEU A 101 0.61 11.94 21.89
CA LEU A 101 0.56 12.26 20.47
C LEU A 101 -0.80 12.89 20.10
N ALA A 102 -0.85 13.68 19.02
CA ALA A 102 -2.10 14.27 18.57
C ALA A 102 -3.12 13.20 18.15
N ILE A 103 -4.37 13.39 18.53
CA ILE A 103 -5.45 12.46 18.17
C ILE A 103 -5.85 12.70 16.71
N LEU A 104 -5.72 11.66 15.88
CA LEU A 104 -6.02 11.70 14.45
C LEU A 104 -7.47 11.26 14.19
N LYS A 105 -8.11 11.84 13.17
CA LYS A 105 -9.54 11.62 12.86
C LYS A 105 -9.78 10.73 11.65
N HIS A 106 -9.02 10.92 10.58
CA HIS A 106 -9.19 10.30 9.25
C HIS A 106 -8.06 9.33 8.88
N VAL A 107 -7.07 9.16 9.75
CA VAL A 107 -6.00 8.16 9.63
C VAL A 107 -5.75 7.49 10.98
N LEU A 108 -5.16 6.30 10.97
CA LEU A 108 -4.72 5.64 12.19
C LEU A 108 -3.30 6.08 12.57
N THR A 109 -2.98 5.92 13.85
CA THR A 109 -1.66 6.24 14.42
C THR A 109 -0.61 5.30 13.81
N PRO A 110 0.46 5.83 13.17
CA PRO A 110 1.43 5.03 12.46
C PRO A 110 2.35 4.22 13.38
N ARG A 111 2.80 3.07 12.89
CA ARG A 111 3.80 2.22 13.54
C ARG A 111 5.18 2.43 12.91
N VAL A 112 6.15 2.88 13.70
CA VAL A 112 7.47 3.30 13.21
C VAL A 112 8.38 2.15 12.76
N LYS A 113 8.27 0.95 13.35
CA LYS A 113 9.32 -0.09 13.28
C LYS A 113 9.72 -0.49 11.86
N ALA A 114 8.74 -0.77 10.98
CA ALA A 114 9.04 -1.19 9.62
C ALA A 114 9.67 -0.06 8.79
N THR A 115 9.17 1.17 8.96
CA THR A 115 9.72 2.36 8.33
C THR A 115 11.16 2.62 8.78
N HIS A 116 11.42 2.55 10.08
CA HIS A 116 12.76 2.71 10.64
C HIS A 116 13.73 1.67 10.10
N VAL A 117 13.38 0.38 10.16
CA VAL A 117 14.25 -0.68 9.63
C VAL A 117 14.48 -0.50 8.13
N ALA A 118 13.47 -0.09 7.35
CA ALA A 118 13.63 0.14 5.92
C ALA A 118 14.62 1.27 5.62
N ILE A 119 14.41 2.44 6.24
CA ILE A 119 15.24 3.63 6.00
C ILE A 119 16.66 3.37 6.50
N ASP A 120 16.82 2.89 7.72
CA ASP A 120 18.14 2.62 8.31
C ASP A 120 18.95 1.59 7.49
N THR A 121 18.29 0.57 6.93
CA THR A 121 18.98 -0.45 6.13
C THR A 121 19.36 0.03 4.73
N MET A 122 18.59 0.94 4.15
CA MET A 122 18.72 1.35 2.75
C MET A 122 19.09 2.83 2.58
N LYS A 123 19.55 3.51 3.64
CA LYS A 123 19.80 4.95 3.62
C LYS A 123 20.79 5.40 2.54
N ASP A 124 21.76 4.57 2.22
CA ASP A 124 22.76 4.87 1.18
C ASP A 124 22.29 4.48 -0.23
N TYR A 125 21.16 3.78 -0.34
CA TYR A 125 20.60 3.27 -1.60
C TYR A 125 19.32 4.01 -2.05
N LEU A 126 18.56 4.58 -1.12
CA LEU A 126 17.34 5.33 -1.42
C LEU A 126 17.66 6.77 -1.82
N ASP A 127 16.90 7.33 -2.76
CA ASP A 127 17.02 8.75 -3.13
C ASP A 127 16.16 9.65 -2.24
N ALA A 128 14.95 9.20 -1.89
CA ALA A 128 13.94 9.97 -1.18
C ALA A 128 12.81 9.08 -0.66
N VAL A 129 12.02 9.61 0.27
CA VAL A 129 10.75 9.02 0.73
C VAL A 129 9.59 9.79 0.11
N TYR A 130 8.68 9.09 -0.56
CA TYR A 130 7.46 9.68 -1.09
C TYR A 130 6.30 9.44 -0.12
N ASP A 131 5.83 10.53 0.47
CA ASP A 131 4.70 10.54 1.38
C ASP A 131 3.38 10.70 0.60
N VAL A 132 2.66 9.59 0.42
CA VAL A 132 1.47 9.53 -0.44
C VAL A 132 0.18 9.50 0.39
N THR A 133 -0.72 10.45 0.12
CA THR A 133 -2.06 10.54 0.74
C THR A 133 -3.12 10.33 -0.32
N VAL A 134 -4.02 9.38 -0.09
CA VAL A 134 -5.07 9.00 -1.05
C VAL A 134 -6.43 9.33 -0.47
N ALA A 135 -7.24 10.05 -1.23
CA ALA A 135 -8.63 10.32 -0.92
C ALA A 135 -9.53 9.89 -2.09
N TYR A 136 -10.67 9.31 -1.75
CA TYR A 136 -11.64 8.80 -2.71
C TYR A 136 -12.84 9.74 -2.77
N GLU A 137 -13.16 10.24 -3.97
CA GLU A 137 -14.33 11.08 -4.18
C GLU A 137 -15.62 10.24 -4.12
N GLY A 138 -16.69 10.80 -3.58
CA GLY A 138 -17.98 10.11 -3.46
C GLY A 138 -18.11 9.20 -2.23
N THR A 139 -17.08 9.09 -1.38
CA THR A 139 -17.11 8.29 -0.15
C THR A 139 -17.59 9.10 1.07
N VAL A 140 -18.67 9.87 0.91
CA VAL A 140 -19.31 10.62 1.99
C VAL A 140 -20.80 10.26 2.00
N ASP A 141 -21.39 10.05 3.19
CA ASP A 141 -22.80 9.75 3.33
C ASP A 141 -23.70 11.00 3.31
N HIS A 142 -25.01 10.78 3.33
CA HIS A 142 -26.00 11.87 3.36
C HIS A 142 -25.90 12.73 4.63
N LYS A 143 -25.23 12.23 5.68
CA LYS A 143 -24.98 12.94 6.95
C LYS A 143 -23.63 13.67 6.95
N GLY A 144 -22.89 13.64 5.84
CA GLY A 144 -21.58 14.28 5.72
C GLY A 144 -20.42 13.50 6.35
N GLN A 145 -20.63 12.24 6.75
CA GLN A 145 -19.60 11.39 7.34
C GLN A 145 -18.86 10.58 6.27
N ARG A 146 -17.57 10.36 6.50
CA ARG A 146 -16.72 9.55 5.61
C ARG A 146 -17.17 8.09 5.63
N LYS A 147 -17.37 7.52 4.44
CA LYS A 147 -17.64 6.10 4.23
C LYS A 147 -16.35 5.29 4.10
N LEU A 148 -16.50 3.97 4.14
CA LEU A 148 -15.43 3.04 3.79
C LEU A 148 -14.84 3.39 2.41
N ALA A 149 -13.52 3.29 2.29
CA ALA A 149 -12.85 3.40 1.00
C ALA A 149 -13.33 2.29 0.06
N PRO A 150 -13.47 2.56 -1.26
CA PRO A 150 -14.12 1.63 -2.17
C PRO A 150 -13.48 0.24 -2.12
N SER A 151 -14.30 -0.79 -2.27
CA SER A 151 -13.84 -2.15 -2.48
C SER A 151 -13.18 -2.31 -3.86
N MET A 152 -12.57 -3.46 -4.12
CA MET A 152 -11.97 -3.67 -5.45
C MET A 152 -13.02 -3.77 -6.55
N THR A 153 -14.16 -4.38 -6.26
CA THR A 153 -15.29 -4.44 -7.18
C THR A 153 -15.81 -3.03 -7.48
N GLU A 154 -16.06 -2.22 -6.46
CA GLU A 154 -16.56 -0.84 -6.61
C GLU A 154 -15.59 0.03 -7.40
N PHE A 155 -14.29 -0.12 -7.15
CA PHE A 155 -13.24 0.56 -7.91
C PHE A 155 -13.26 0.17 -9.40
N LEU A 156 -13.37 -1.12 -9.71
CA LEU A 156 -13.42 -1.63 -11.10
C LEU A 156 -14.74 -1.28 -11.80
N CYS A 157 -15.85 -1.26 -11.07
CA CYS A 157 -17.17 -0.84 -11.54
C CYS A 157 -17.31 0.68 -11.67
N LYS A 158 -16.25 1.45 -11.35
CA LYS A 158 -16.20 2.92 -11.46
C LYS A 158 -17.22 3.61 -10.55
N GLU A 159 -17.52 3.02 -9.40
CA GLU A 159 -18.39 3.62 -8.38
C GLU A 159 -17.70 4.77 -7.63
N CYS A 160 -16.36 4.84 -7.70
CA CYS A 160 -15.60 6.02 -7.30
C CYS A 160 -15.28 6.90 -8.52
N PRO A 161 -15.87 8.10 -8.65
CA PRO A 161 -15.70 8.94 -9.83
C PRO A 161 -14.25 9.38 -10.06
N ARG A 162 -13.53 9.70 -8.98
CA ARG A 162 -12.14 10.19 -9.00
C ARG A 162 -11.39 9.79 -7.74
N VAL A 163 -10.12 9.44 -7.93
CA VAL A 163 -9.15 9.28 -6.85
C VAL A 163 -8.24 10.50 -6.82
N HIS A 164 -8.11 11.11 -5.66
CA HIS A 164 -7.23 12.24 -5.41
C HIS A 164 -6.00 11.71 -4.69
N ILE A 165 -4.82 12.05 -5.22
CA ILE A 165 -3.53 11.62 -4.68
C ILE A 165 -2.70 12.87 -4.43
N PHE A 166 -2.31 13.07 -3.17
CA PHE A 166 -1.33 14.06 -2.77
C PHE A 166 0.00 13.34 -2.52
N ILE A 167 1.09 13.86 -3.06
CA ILE A 167 2.42 13.26 -2.94
C ILE A 167 3.36 14.36 -2.48
N ASP A 168 4.04 14.13 -1.38
CA ASP A 168 5.14 14.97 -0.89
C ASP A 168 6.45 14.18 -0.97
N ARG A 169 7.51 14.78 -1.53
CA ARG A 169 8.82 14.14 -1.67
C ARG A 169 9.73 14.66 -0.57
N ILE A 170 10.14 13.76 0.32
CA ILE A 170 10.98 14.05 1.47
C ILE A 170 12.39 13.54 1.21
N GLU A 171 13.39 14.40 1.37
CA GLU A 171 14.79 14.00 1.26
C GLU A 171 15.22 13.21 2.49
N LEU A 172 16.10 12.23 2.33
CA LEU A 172 16.53 11.38 3.44
C LEU A 172 17.20 12.14 4.57
N LYS A 173 17.91 13.24 4.24
CA LYS A 173 18.56 14.12 5.22
C LYS A 173 17.59 14.78 6.20
N ASP A 174 16.32 14.91 5.80
CA ASP A 174 15.26 15.51 6.62
C ASP A 174 14.55 14.47 7.51
N ILE A 175 14.98 13.20 7.46
CA ILE A 175 14.40 12.11 8.23
C ILE A 175 15.33 11.78 9.41
N PRO A 176 14.83 11.81 10.66
CA PRO A 176 15.64 11.46 11.81
C PRO A 176 16.11 9.99 11.76
N GLU A 177 17.38 9.73 12.06
CA GLU A 177 17.93 8.37 12.08
C GLU A 177 17.46 7.57 13.30
N GLU A 178 17.42 8.20 14.48
CA GLU A 178 17.06 7.49 15.70
C GLU A 178 15.57 7.14 15.75
N GLN A 179 15.26 5.90 16.12
CA GLN A 179 13.88 5.38 16.15
C GLN A 179 12.90 6.24 16.95
N MET A 180 13.34 6.83 18.07
CA MET A 180 12.47 7.65 18.92
C MET A 180 12.07 8.95 18.21
N TYR A 181 13.03 9.65 17.59
CA TYR A 181 12.77 10.87 16.83
C TYR A 181 12.00 10.56 15.54
N MET A 182 12.33 9.46 14.86
CA MET A 182 11.59 9.02 13.67
C MET A 182 10.13 8.69 13.99
N ARG A 183 9.85 8.14 15.18
CA ARG A 183 8.48 7.86 15.63
C ARG A 183 7.65 9.13 15.70
N ARG A 184 8.22 10.19 16.29
CA ARG A 184 7.57 11.50 16.40
C ARG A 184 7.41 12.15 15.02
N TRP A 185 8.47 12.18 14.23
CA TRP A 185 8.45 12.69 12.86
C TRP A 185 7.38 12.00 12.01
N LEU A 186 7.30 10.66 12.06
CA LEU A 186 6.29 9.90 11.32
C LEU A 186 4.88 10.24 11.79
N HIS A 187 4.69 10.48 13.09
CA HIS A 187 3.40 10.95 13.61
C HIS A 187 3.05 12.34 13.07
N GLU A 188 3.99 13.28 13.07
CA GLU A 188 3.80 14.63 12.53
C GLU A 188 3.46 14.59 11.03
N ARG A 189 4.07 13.67 10.26
CA ARG A 189 3.67 13.41 8.86
C ARG A 189 2.21 12.98 8.77
N PHE A 190 1.75 12.10 9.66
CA PHE A 190 0.37 11.65 9.71
C PHE A 190 -0.60 12.75 10.18
N GLU A 191 -0.17 13.70 11.01
CA GLU A 191 -0.97 14.90 11.32
C GLU A 191 -1.20 15.78 10.10
N ILE A 192 -0.19 15.94 9.23
CA ILE A 192 -0.34 16.64 7.96
C ILE A 192 -1.36 15.91 7.08
N LYS A 193 -1.27 14.58 6.96
CA LYS A 193 -2.26 13.76 6.23
C LYS A 193 -3.66 13.94 6.78
N ASP A 194 -3.80 13.92 8.11
CA ASP A 194 -5.08 14.06 8.78
C ASP A 194 -5.72 15.42 8.46
N LYS A 195 -4.95 16.50 8.55
CA LYS A 195 -5.40 17.85 8.16
C LYS A 195 -5.86 17.91 6.71
N LEU A 196 -5.10 17.32 5.78
CA LEU A 196 -5.49 17.24 4.37
C LEU A 196 -6.82 16.50 4.18
N LEU A 197 -7.04 15.41 4.91
CA LEU A 197 -8.26 14.62 4.82
C LEU A 197 -9.45 15.28 5.54
N ILE A 198 -9.22 16.01 6.63
CA ILE A 198 -10.22 16.87 7.27
C ILE A 198 -10.70 17.91 6.27
N GLU A 199 -9.79 18.62 5.61
CA GLU A 199 -10.18 19.59 4.58
C GLU A 199 -10.90 18.92 3.41
N PHE A 200 -10.45 17.73 2.98
CA PHE A 200 -11.06 17.02 1.86
C PHE A 200 -12.51 16.57 2.15
N TYR A 201 -12.75 15.96 3.32
CA TYR A 201 -14.02 15.32 3.67
C TYR A 201 -14.98 16.25 4.44
N ASP A 202 -14.45 17.06 5.36
CA ASP A 202 -15.23 17.79 6.37
C ASP A 202 -15.39 19.29 6.04
N ALA A 203 -14.73 19.81 4.99
CA ALA A 203 -14.88 21.22 4.62
C ALA A 203 -16.34 21.59 4.31
N LYS A 204 -16.81 22.64 4.99
CA LYS A 204 -18.15 23.22 4.78
C LYS A 204 -18.26 23.97 3.45
N ASP A 205 -17.14 24.52 2.97
CA ASP A 205 -17.08 25.19 1.67
C ASP A 205 -16.98 24.17 0.54
N SER A 206 -18.00 24.13 -0.32
CA SER A 206 -18.05 23.31 -1.53
C SER A 206 -16.84 23.51 -2.45
N LYS A 207 -16.16 24.66 -2.40
CA LYS A 207 -14.98 24.91 -3.24
C LYS A 207 -13.73 24.18 -2.75
N ARG A 208 -13.62 23.94 -1.43
CA ARG A 208 -12.50 23.25 -0.78
C ARG A 208 -12.74 21.75 -0.64
N ARG A 209 -14.00 21.33 -0.55
CA ARG A 209 -14.38 19.92 -0.49
C ARG A 209 -13.92 19.15 -1.73
N ASN A 210 -13.53 17.89 -1.54
CA ASN A 210 -13.03 17.00 -2.59
C ASN A 210 -11.81 17.56 -3.36
N LYS A 211 -11.00 18.43 -2.72
CA LYS A 211 -9.77 18.97 -3.30
C LYS A 211 -8.67 19.02 -2.26
N PHE A 212 -7.45 18.77 -2.70
CA PHE A 212 -6.25 19.10 -1.93
C PHE A 212 -5.87 20.58 -2.15
N PRO A 213 -5.13 21.21 -1.22
CA PRO A 213 -4.87 22.66 -1.23
C PRO A 213 -4.08 23.16 -2.45
N GLU A 214 -3.31 22.31 -3.10
CA GLU A 214 -2.46 22.68 -4.25
C GLU A 214 -3.14 22.46 -5.61
N LYS A 215 -2.58 23.08 -6.67
CA LYS A 215 -3.04 22.86 -8.05
C LYS A 215 -2.73 21.42 -8.48
N GLY A 216 -3.74 20.56 -8.39
CA GLY A 216 -3.64 19.18 -8.86
C GLY A 216 -3.50 19.08 -10.37
N VAL A 217 -2.72 18.08 -10.82
CA VAL A 217 -2.63 17.70 -12.23
C VAL A 217 -3.55 16.52 -12.50
N HIS A 218 -4.45 16.66 -13.48
CA HIS A 218 -5.27 15.54 -13.92
C HIS A 218 -4.45 14.58 -14.79
N SER A 219 -3.98 13.48 -14.20
CA SER A 219 -3.24 12.44 -14.90
C SER A 219 -4.12 11.23 -15.22
N LYS A 220 -4.59 11.10 -16.47
CA LYS A 220 -5.26 9.89 -16.95
C LYS A 220 -4.22 8.81 -17.28
N LEU A 221 -4.43 7.58 -16.82
CA LEU A 221 -3.59 6.46 -17.22
C LEU A 221 -3.94 6.09 -18.67
N SER A 222 -2.97 6.21 -19.59
CA SER A 222 -3.19 5.88 -20.99
C SER A 222 -3.43 4.38 -21.16
N LEU A 223 -4.48 4.02 -21.91
CA LEU A 223 -4.76 2.63 -22.26
C LEU A 223 -3.59 1.98 -22.99
N LYS A 224 -2.76 2.75 -23.71
CA LYS A 224 -1.56 2.22 -24.38
C LYS A 224 -0.57 1.56 -23.41
N LYS A 225 -0.55 1.98 -22.14
CA LYS A 225 0.32 1.39 -21.11
C LYS A 225 -0.22 0.07 -20.54
N THR A 226 -1.52 -0.19 -20.65
CA THR A 226 -2.18 -1.38 -20.05
C THR A 226 -2.68 -2.38 -21.10
N LEU A 227 -2.99 -1.91 -22.30
CA LEU A 227 -3.57 -2.70 -23.38
C LEU A 227 -2.66 -3.86 -23.84
N PRO A 228 -1.33 -3.70 -24.01
CA PRO A 228 -0.47 -4.83 -24.39
C PRO A 228 -0.53 -5.96 -23.37
N SER A 229 -0.42 -5.64 -22.07
CA SER A 229 -0.50 -6.62 -20.99
C SER A 229 -1.88 -7.27 -20.92
N LEU A 230 -2.95 -6.49 -21.12
CA LEU A 230 -4.32 -7.00 -21.16
C LEU A 230 -4.54 -7.96 -22.33
N LEU A 231 -4.07 -7.62 -23.52
CA LEU A 231 -4.20 -8.48 -24.71
C LEU A 231 -3.37 -9.76 -24.56
N PHE A 232 -2.15 -9.65 -24.04
CA PHE A 232 -1.30 -10.81 -23.82
C PHE A 232 -1.89 -11.77 -22.77
N LEU A 233 -2.23 -11.26 -21.59
CA LEU A 233 -2.81 -12.08 -20.52
C LEU A 233 -4.21 -12.57 -20.89
N GLY A 234 -5.03 -11.72 -21.51
CA GLY A 234 -6.37 -12.05 -21.99
C GLY A 234 -6.34 -13.12 -23.09
N GLY A 235 -5.43 -13.01 -24.04
CA GLY A 235 -5.23 -14.01 -25.09
C GLY A 235 -4.75 -15.34 -24.53
N LEU A 236 -3.77 -15.32 -23.62
CA LEU A 236 -3.25 -16.52 -22.98
C LEU A 236 -4.34 -17.22 -22.14
N THR A 237 -5.06 -16.47 -21.31
CA THR A 237 -6.17 -17.00 -20.50
C THR A 237 -7.32 -17.51 -21.36
N ALA A 238 -7.73 -16.78 -22.40
CA ALA A 238 -8.76 -17.23 -23.33
C ALA A 238 -8.35 -18.53 -24.03
N SER A 239 -7.11 -18.63 -24.53
CA SER A 239 -6.62 -19.85 -25.19
C SER A 239 -6.66 -21.08 -24.26
N MET A 240 -6.36 -20.89 -22.98
CA MET A 240 -6.49 -21.94 -21.96
C MET A 240 -7.97 -22.26 -21.67
N LEU A 241 -8.86 -21.28 -21.60
CA LEU A 241 -10.26 -21.51 -21.23
C LEU A 241 -11.13 -22.06 -22.38
N LEU A 242 -10.76 -21.81 -23.63
CA LEU A 242 -11.53 -22.23 -24.80
C LEU A 242 -11.37 -23.72 -25.14
N THR A 243 -10.28 -24.36 -24.72
CA THR A 243 -10.03 -25.78 -25.01
C THR A 243 -10.24 -26.64 -23.75
N GLU A 244 -10.74 -27.87 -23.91
CA GLU A 244 -10.91 -28.76 -22.75
C GLU A 244 -9.57 -29.10 -22.08
N SER A 245 -8.55 -29.38 -22.89
CA SER A 245 -7.17 -29.61 -22.42
C SER A 245 -6.60 -28.38 -21.70
N GLY A 246 -6.83 -27.17 -22.24
CA GLY A 246 -6.41 -25.93 -21.61
C GLY A 246 -7.11 -25.68 -20.27
N ARG A 247 -8.41 -25.96 -20.15
CA ARG A 247 -9.14 -25.83 -18.88
C ARG A 247 -8.59 -26.80 -17.84
N LYS A 248 -8.34 -28.05 -18.24
CA LYS A 248 -7.69 -29.04 -17.36
C LYS A 248 -6.31 -28.57 -16.91
N LEU A 249 -5.51 -28.03 -17.82
CA LEU A 249 -4.19 -27.47 -17.50
C LEU A 249 -4.29 -26.27 -16.56
N TYR A 250 -5.23 -25.34 -16.80
CA TYR A 250 -5.46 -24.16 -15.97
C TYR A 250 -5.81 -24.56 -14.53
N VAL A 251 -6.80 -25.43 -14.36
CA VAL A 251 -7.22 -25.92 -13.04
C VAL A 251 -6.09 -26.67 -12.34
N LYS A 252 -5.38 -27.56 -13.06
CA LYS A 252 -4.22 -28.28 -12.51
C LYS A 252 -3.12 -27.31 -12.08
N THR A 253 -2.82 -26.29 -12.88
CA THR A 253 -1.80 -25.27 -12.55
C THR A 253 -2.18 -24.52 -11.27
N TRP A 254 -3.44 -24.14 -11.13
CA TRP A 254 -3.94 -23.52 -9.90
C TRP A 254 -3.81 -24.46 -8.70
N ILE A 255 -4.26 -25.71 -8.81
CA ILE A 255 -4.20 -26.67 -7.70
C ILE A 255 -2.74 -26.97 -7.31
N TYR A 256 -1.93 -27.45 -8.26
CA TYR A 256 -0.55 -27.85 -7.99
C TYR A 256 0.32 -26.65 -7.62
N GLY A 257 0.17 -25.51 -8.30
CA GLY A 257 0.90 -24.29 -7.97
C GLY A 257 0.54 -23.75 -6.58
N THR A 258 -0.72 -23.88 -6.16
CA THR A 258 -1.13 -23.55 -4.78
C THR A 258 -0.48 -24.49 -3.77
N LEU A 259 -0.55 -25.81 -4.02
CA LEU A 259 0.05 -26.81 -3.12
C LEU A 259 1.57 -26.59 -2.98
N ILE A 260 2.27 -26.39 -4.10
CA ILE A 260 3.71 -26.10 -4.12
C ILE A 260 4.01 -24.79 -3.41
N GLY A 261 3.22 -23.74 -3.65
CA GLY A 261 3.37 -22.44 -2.99
C GLY A 261 3.21 -22.55 -1.47
N CYS A 262 2.17 -23.23 -1.00
CA CYS A 262 1.93 -23.47 0.43
C CYS A 262 3.04 -24.33 1.06
N LEU A 263 3.51 -25.36 0.36
CA LEU A 263 4.63 -26.19 0.83
C LEU A 263 5.92 -25.37 0.94
N TRP A 264 6.24 -24.57 -0.07
CA TRP A 264 7.41 -23.69 -0.06
C TRP A 264 7.39 -22.71 1.11
N VAL A 265 6.26 -22.04 1.31
CA VAL A 265 6.03 -21.09 2.41
C VAL A 265 6.15 -21.77 3.78
N SER A 266 5.83 -23.07 3.87
CA SER A 266 5.97 -23.84 5.10
C SER A 266 7.43 -24.23 5.40
N ILE A 267 8.25 -24.44 4.36
CA ILE A 267 9.66 -24.85 4.48
C ILE A 267 10.59 -23.64 4.64
N LYS A 268 10.32 -22.53 3.94
CA LYS A 268 11.04 -21.25 4.03
C LYS A 268 10.05 -20.15 4.42
N PRO A 269 9.74 -20.03 5.74
CA PRO A 269 8.76 -19.07 6.24
C PRO A 269 9.12 -17.60 6.02
#